data_AF-V7PVM0-F1
#
_entry.id   AF-V7PVM0-F1
#
_cell.length_a   1.000
_cell.length_b   1.000
_cell.length_c   1.000
_cell.angle_alpha   90.00
_cell.angle_beta   90.00
_cell.angle_gamma   90.00
#
_symmetry.space_group_name_H-M   'P 1'
#
loop_
_entity.id
_entity.type
_entity.pdbx_description
1 polymer ?
#
loop_
_entity_poly.entity_id
_entity_poly.type
_entity_poly.pdbx_seq_one_letter_code
_entity_poly.pdbx_strand_id
1 'polypeptide(L)'
;MFSKKPQSENKDSTYIVKNLYSENELKKVTQDYLSEEIRNLNIYENVKYSNIRILLSIILIIIGGYCCIFVNHKNEPILMIQFLAAFFSISIILYIWEYFYFEDYFMIIETNDNKAVKLFLKFDIKTSCLILNYKLNKTVYSTPFELMKLYNEQG
;
A
#
# COMPACT_ATOMS: atom_id res chain seq x y z
N MET A 1 54.31 22.68 11.00
CA MET A 1 53.84 24.07 11.16
C MET A 1 52.72 24.30 10.14
N PHE A 2 51.54 24.61 10.68
CA PHE A 2 50.26 25.03 10.08
C PHE A 2 50.07 25.15 8.55
N SER A 3 48.99 24.49 8.10
CA SER A 3 47.85 25.04 7.35
C SER A 3 48.05 25.57 5.92
N LYS A 4 47.40 24.90 4.96
CA LYS A 4 46.16 25.42 4.34
C LYS A 4 45.46 24.28 3.58
N LYS A 5 44.35 23.79 4.14
CA LYS A 5 43.34 23.05 3.37
C LYS A 5 42.60 24.07 2.48
N PRO A 6 42.30 23.77 1.21
CA PRO A 6 41.38 24.59 0.45
C PRO A 6 40.00 24.50 1.08
N GLN A 7 39.36 25.66 1.13
CA GLN A 7 38.09 25.95 1.78
C GLN A 7 37.00 24.97 1.38
N SER A 8 36.22 24.60 2.38
CA SER A 8 34.94 23.94 2.29
C SER A 8 34.04 24.63 1.28
N GLU A 9 33.82 24.00 0.13
CA GLU A 9 32.64 24.25 -0.69
C GLU A 9 31.41 24.03 0.18
N ASN A 10 30.53 25.03 0.17
CA ASN A 10 29.23 25.01 0.82
C ASN A 10 28.51 23.71 0.47
N LYS A 11 28.48 22.78 1.43
CA LYS A 11 27.38 21.83 1.50
C LYS A 11 26.17 22.66 1.84
N ASP A 12 25.44 23.06 0.81
CA ASP A 12 24.04 23.42 0.94
C ASP A 12 23.42 22.37 1.82
N SER A 13 23.16 22.78 3.06
CA SER A 13 22.47 21.96 4.04
C SER A 13 21.05 21.83 3.53
N THR A 14 20.86 20.90 2.61
CA THR A 14 19.55 20.39 2.21
C THR A 14 19.00 19.78 3.48
N TYR A 15 18.18 20.58 4.18
CA TYR A 15 17.47 20.12 5.34
C TYR A 15 16.52 19.04 4.84
N ILE A 16 16.89 17.78 5.07
CA ILE A 16 16.00 16.64 4.86
C ILE A 16 14.91 16.80 5.90
N VAL A 17 13.84 17.48 5.54
CA VAL A 17 12.65 17.62 6.36
C VAL A 17 12.06 16.23 6.49
N LYS A 18 12.43 15.54 7.58
CA LYS A 18 11.85 14.25 7.98
C LYS A 18 10.44 14.49 8.53
N ASN A 19 9.53 14.99 7.70
CA ASN A 19 8.12 14.99 8.06
C ASN A 19 7.53 13.65 7.60
N LEU A 20 7.51 12.65 8.47
CA LEU A 20 6.89 11.35 8.18
C LEU A 20 5.42 11.47 7.76
N TYR A 21 4.76 12.57 8.15
CA TYR A 21 3.41 12.91 7.71
C TYR A 21 3.33 13.30 6.22
N SER A 22 4.37 13.92 5.63
CA SER A 22 4.34 14.32 4.23
C SER A 22 4.58 13.16 3.26
N GLU A 23 5.34 12.13 3.64
CA GLU A 23 5.67 11.01 2.73
C GLU A 23 4.43 10.16 2.41
N ASN A 24 3.68 9.74 3.42
CA ASN A 24 2.47 8.95 3.22
C ASN A 24 1.38 9.74 2.48
N GLU A 25 1.28 11.04 2.74
CA GLU A 25 0.34 11.93 2.06
C GLU A 25 0.74 12.13 0.58
N LEU A 26 2.01 12.44 0.30
CA LEU A 26 2.53 12.52 -1.07
C LEU A 26 2.34 11.20 -1.81
N LYS A 27 2.65 10.07 -1.15
CA LYS A 27 2.45 8.74 -1.73
C LYS A 27 0.99 8.53 -2.08
N LYS A 28 0.07 8.86 -1.17
CA LYS A 28 -1.38 8.70 -1.39
C LYS A 28 -1.90 9.61 -2.50
N VAL A 29 -1.57 10.91 -2.48
CA VAL A 29 -1.97 11.87 -3.51
C VAL A 29 -1.44 11.45 -4.88
N THR A 30 -0.20 10.97 -4.94
CA THR A 30 0.39 10.48 -6.20
C THR A 30 -0.27 9.19 -6.67
N GLN A 31 -0.61 8.28 -5.74
CA GLN A 31 -1.39 7.07 -6.06
C GLN A 31 -2.76 7.41 -6.63
N ASP A 32 -3.48 8.35 -5.99
CA ASP A 32 -4.81 8.79 -6.40
C ASP A 32 -4.75 9.44 -7.80
N TYR A 33 -3.79 10.34 -8.03
CA TYR A 33 -3.57 10.98 -9.34
C TYR A 33 -3.25 9.96 -10.45
N LEU A 34 -2.30 9.05 -10.21
CA LEU A 34 -1.95 8.03 -11.20
C LEU A 34 -3.11 7.07 -11.47
N SER A 35 -3.89 6.75 -10.44
CA SER A 35 -5.08 5.91 -10.58
C SER A 35 -6.12 6.56 -11.51
N GLU A 36 -6.33 7.87 -11.34
CA GLU A 36 -7.25 8.64 -12.18
C GLU A 36 -6.75 8.77 -13.62
N GLU A 37 -5.46 9.06 -13.82
CA GLU A 37 -4.86 9.12 -15.16
C GLU A 37 -4.90 7.77 -15.90
N ILE A 38 -4.63 6.66 -15.20
CA ILE A 38 -4.74 5.32 -15.78
C ILE A 38 -6.19 5.02 -16.18
N ARG A 39 -7.16 5.46 -15.38
CA ARG A 39 -8.58 5.32 -15.70
C ARG A 39 -8.97 6.18 -16.91
N ASN A 40 -8.41 7.37 -17.05
CA ASN A 40 -8.59 8.23 -18.24
C ASN A 40 -8.05 7.57 -19.53
N LEU A 41 -7.04 6.70 -19.40
CA LEU A 41 -6.52 5.88 -20.50
C LEU A 41 -7.40 4.65 -20.82
N ASN A 42 -8.61 4.54 -20.25
CA ASN A 42 -9.51 3.37 -20.35
C ASN A 42 -8.91 2.05 -19.85
N ILE A 43 -7.94 2.12 -18.93
CA ILE A 43 -7.38 0.95 -18.27
C ILE A 43 -8.08 0.79 -16.93
N TYR A 44 -8.75 -0.34 -16.73
CA TYR A 44 -9.52 -0.61 -15.53
C TYR A 44 -8.75 -1.47 -14.53
N GLU A 45 -8.90 -1.14 -13.25
CA GLU A 45 -8.40 -1.96 -12.16
C GLU A 45 -9.18 -3.27 -12.06
N ASN A 46 -8.46 -4.34 -11.75
CA ASN A 46 -9.05 -5.62 -11.41
C ASN A 46 -9.63 -5.60 -9.99
N VAL A 47 -10.89 -5.19 -9.89
CA VAL A 47 -11.62 -5.10 -8.62
C VAL A 47 -11.92 -6.45 -7.96
N LYS A 48 -11.66 -7.59 -8.62
CA LYS A 48 -11.95 -8.93 -8.07
C LYS A 48 -11.25 -9.15 -6.72
N TYR A 49 -9.99 -8.72 -6.60
CA TYR A 49 -9.21 -8.89 -5.36
C TYR A 49 -9.77 -8.05 -4.21
N SER A 50 -10.21 -6.83 -4.51
CA SER A 50 -10.87 -5.95 -3.54
C SER A 50 -12.24 -6.50 -3.12
N ASN A 51 -13.02 -7.02 -4.07
CA ASN A 51 -14.32 -7.64 -3.80
C ASN A 51 -14.20 -8.87 -2.88
N ILE A 52 -13.18 -9.71 -3.08
CA ILE A 52 -12.93 -10.87 -2.20
C ILE A 52 -12.63 -10.40 -0.78
N ARG A 53 -11.82 -9.35 -0.61
CA ARG A 53 -11.53 -8.76 0.71
C ARG A 53 -12.81 -8.30 1.39
N ILE A 54 -13.63 -7.51 0.69
CA ILE A 54 -14.91 -7.01 1.20
C ILE A 54 -15.83 -8.17 1.60
N LEU A 55 -15.93 -9.21 0.78
CA LEU A 55 -16.74 -10.38 1.06
C LEU A 55 -16.28 -11.11 2.34
N LEU A 56 -14.97 -11.34 2.49
CA LEU A 56 -14.41 -11.97 3.70
C LEU A 56 -14.66 -11.11 4.95
N SER A 57 -14.53 -9.79 4.85
CA SER A 57 -14.85 -8.87 5.94
C SER A 57 -16.33 -8.93 6.34
N ILE A 58 -17.25 -9.02 5.38
CA ILE A 58 -18.68 -9.16 5.66
C ILE A 58 -18.97 -10.47 6.40
N ILE A 59 -18.36 -11.58 5.97
CA ILE A 59 -18.50 -12.88 6.63
C ILE A 59 -18.02 -12.81 8.09
N LEU A 60 -16.89 -12.15 8.35
CA LEU A 60 -16.38 -11.93 9.70
C LEU A 60 -17.38 -11.17 10.59
N ILE A 61 -17.98 -10.11 10.04
CA ILE A 61 -18.99 -9.32 10.77
C ILE A 61 -20.23 -10.16 11.08
N ILE A 62 -20.69 -10.98 10.13
CA ILE A 62 -21.85 -11.86 10.34
C ILE A 62 -21.55 -12.89 11.43
N ILE A 63 -20.40 -13.55 11.37
CA ILE A 63 -19.98 -14.57 12.35
C ILE A 63 -19.81 -13.94 13.74
N GLY A 64 -19.09 -12.81 13.81
CA GLY A 64 -18.87 -12.09 15.07
C GLY A 64 -20.18 -11.57 15.66
N GLY A 65 -21.03 -10.95 14.84
CA GLY A 65 -22.34 -10.46 15.26
C GLY A 65 -23.26 -11.56 15.74
N TYR A 66 -23.31 -12.69 15.02
CA TYR A 66 -24.09 -13.86 15.43
C TYR A 66 -23.59 -14.44 16.75
N CYS A 67 -22.28 -14.59 16.90
CA CYS A 67 -21.64 -15.06 18.13
C CYS A 67 -21.97 -14.16 19.33
N CYS A 68 -21.91 -12.83 19.16
CA CYS A 68 -22.17 -11.90 20.25
C CYS A 68 -23.65 -11.82 20.68
N ILE A 69 -24.59 -11.96 19.74
CA ILE A 69 -26.02 -11.75 20.02
C ILE A 69 -26.72 -13.04 20.46
N PHE A 70 -26.42 -14.17 19.79
CA PHE A 70 -27.21 -15.39 19.92
C PHE A 70 -26.51 -16.49 20.72
N VAL A 71 -25.18 -16.45 20.83
CA VAL A 71 -24.45 -17.52 21.51
C VAL A 71 -24.27 -17.18 22.98
N ASN A 72 -25.00 -17.91 23.83
CA ASN A 72 -24.94 -17.72 25.26
C ASN A 72 -23.88 -18.66 25.87
N HIS A 73 -22.71 -18.12 26.24
CA HIS A 73 -21.56 -18.88 26.74
C HIS A 73 -21.91 -19.91 27.83
N LYS A 74 -22.85 -19.57 28.72
CA LYS A 74 -23.25 -20.45 29.83
C LYS A 74 -24.03 -21.69 29.39
N ASN A 75 -24.79 -21.60 28.31
CA ASN A 75 -25.68 -22.67 27.86
C ASN A 75 -25.00 -23.55 26.81
N GLU A 76 -24.18 -22.96 25.93
CA GLU A 76 -23.60 -23.67 24.78
C GLU A 76 -22.11 -23.29 24.54
N PRO A 77 -21.20 -23.69 25.44
CA PRO A 77 -19.78 -23.31 25.35
C PRO A 77 -19.09 -23.92 24.12
N ILE A 78 -19.49 -25.11 23.70
CA ILE A 78 -18.90 -25.80 22.54
C ILE A 78 -19.19 -25.03 21.25
N LEU A 79 -20.41 -24.53 21.09
CA LEU A 79 -20.85 -23.77 19.93
C LEU A 79 -20.10 -22.42 19.86
N MET A 80 -19.89 -21.76 21.00
CA MET A 80 -19.07 -20.55 21.08
C MET A 80 -17.63 -20.79 20.63
N ILE A 81 -16.99 -21.89 21.07
CA ILE A 81 -15.62 -22.24 20.68
C ILE A 81 -15.54 -22.47 19.16
N GLN A 82 -16.54 -23.12 18.55
CA GLN A 82 -16.60 -23.34 17.10
C GLN A 82 -16.69 -22.01 16.33
N PHE A 83 -17.57 -21.10 16.74
CA PHE A 83 -17.68 -19.77 16.12
C PHE A 83 -16.39 -18.95 16.28
N LEU A 84 -15.76 -19.02 17.45
CA LEU A 84 -14.49 -18.35 17.70
C LEU A 84 -13.37 -18.91 16.82
N ALA A 85 -13.28 -20.23 16.70
CA ALA A 85 -12.31 -20.89 15.82
C ALA A 85 -12.55 -20.52 14.35
N ALA A 86 -13.81 -20.46 13.90
CA ALA A 86 -14.17 -20.04 12.55
C ALA A 86 -13.78 -18.57 12.30
N PHE A 87 -14.06 -17.69 13.26
CA PHE A 87 -13.71 -16.26 13.19
C PHE A 87 -12.19 -16.06 13.02
N PHE A 88 -11.39 -16.70 13.87
CA PHE A 88 -9.93 -16.61 13.75
C PHE A 88 -9.41 -17.23 12.46
N SER A 89 -9.98 -18.35 12.02
CA SER A 89 -9.59 -19.00 10.77
C SER A 89 -9.79 -18.08 9.56
N ILE A 90 -10.95 -17.41 9.46
CA ILE A 90 -11.24 -16.47 8.38
C ILE A 90 -10.38 -15.21 8.51
N SER A 91 -10.11 -14.74 9.72
CA SER A 91 -9.19 -13.61 9.96
C SER A 91 -7.78 -13.91 9.46
N ILE A 92 -7.27 -15.12 9.70
CA ILE A 92 -5.96 -15.57 9.20
C ILE A 92 -5.96 -15.63 7.67
N ILE A 93 -7.02 -16.18 7.07
CA ILE A 93 -7.15 -16.22 5.60
C ILE A 93 -7.15 -14.81 5.01
N LEU A 94 -7.89 -13.87 5.64
CA LEU A 94 -7.92 -12.47 5.22
C LEU A 94 -6.54 -11.83 5.35
N TYR A 95 -5.82 -12.06 6.44
CA TYR A 95 -4.45 -11.56 6.63
C TYR A 95 -3.48 -12.10 5.57
N ILE A 96 -3.52 -13.40 5.30
CA ILE A 96 -2.70 -14.02 4.24
C ILE A 96 -3.06 -13.41 2.88
N TRP A 97 -4.35 -13.20 2.61
CA TRP A 97 -4.81 -12.57 1.37
C TRP A 97 -4.28 -11.14 1.23
N GLU A 98 -4.36 -10.34 2.28
CA GLU A 98 -3.81 -8.97 2.30
C GLU A 98 -2.31 -8.95 2.07
N TYR A 99 -1.56 -9.84 2.74
CA TYR A 99 -0.12 -9.98 2.57
C TYR A 99 0.26 -10.28 1.11
N PHE A 100 -0.45 -11.17 0.42
CA PHE A 100 -0.12 -11.53 -0.97
C PHE A 100 -0.52 -10.48 -2.02
N TYR A 101 -1.60 -9.72 -1.77
CA TYR A 101 -2.23 -8.89 -2.79
C TYR A 101 -2.11 -7.38 -2.55
N PHE A 102 -1.98 -6.91 -1.31
CA PHE A 102 -2.14 -5.50 -0.95
C PHE A 102 -0.95 -4.85 -0.24
N GLU A 103 0.11 -5.59 0.10
CA GLU A 103 1.18 -5.05 0.98
C GLU A 103 1.87 -3.79 0.42
N ASP A 104 2.14 -3.72 -0.89
CA ASP A 104 2.77 -2.55 -1.53
C ASP A 104 2.04 -2.05 -2.78
N TYR A 105 1.04 -2.80 -3.26
CA TYR A 105 0.41 -2.55 -4.55
C TYR A 105 -0.81 -1.65 -4.40
N PHE A 106 -0.82 -0.51 -5.10
CA PHE A 106 -1.97 0.41 -5.08
C PHE A 106 -2.98 0.14 -6.20
N MET A 107 -2.55 -0.53 -7.26
CA MET A 107 -3.43 -0.90 -8.37
C MET A 107 -2.96 -2.19 -9.03
N ILE A 108 -3.92 -3.08 -9.33
CA ILE A 108 -3.69 -4.30 -10.11
C ILE A 108 -4.45 -4.18 -11.42
N ILE A 109 -3.73 -4.16 -12.53
CA ILE A 109 -4.29 -4.05 -13.88
C ILE A 109 -4.25 -5.42 -14.54
N GLU A 110 -5.35 -5.83 -15.17
CA GLU A 110 -5.38 -7.03 -16.01
C GLU A 110 -5.03 -6.61 -17.45
N THR A 111 -3.96 -7.17 -18.01
CA THR A 111 -3.61 -6.93 -19.42
C THR A 111 -4.41 -7.85 -20.33
N ASN A 112 -4.52 -7.49 -21.62
CA ASN A 112 -5.22 -8.28 -22.64
C ASN A 112 -4.74 -9.75 -22.75
N ASP A 113 -3.53 -10.05 -22.25
CA ASP A 113 -2.96 -11.40 -22.18
C ASP A 113 -3.36 -12.18 -20.90
N ASN A 114 -4.37 -11.72 -20.14
CA ASN A 114 -4.75 -12.29 -18.83
C ASN A 114 -3.63 -12.22 -17.78
N LYS A 115 -2.62 -11.36 -17.96
CA LYS A 115 -1.51 -11.18 -17.02
C LYS A 115 -1.82 -10.01 -16.10
N ALA A 116 -1.65 -10.21 -14.79
CA ALA A 116 -1.79 -9.15 -13.81
C ALA A 116 -0.50 -8.31 -13.73
N VAL A 117 -0.62 -7.01 -14.01
CA VAL A 117 0.41 -6.00 -13.72
C VAL A 117 0.08 -5.39 -12.37
N LYS A 118 1.03 -5.44 -11.44
CA LYS A 118 0.86 -4.82 -10.11
C LYS A 118 1.70 -3.54 -10.04
N LEU A 119 1.07 -2.42 -9.71
CA LEU A 119 1.71 -1.12 -9.58
C LEU A 119 2.00 -0.82 -8.11
N PHE A 120 3.23 -0.42 -7.79
CA PHE A 120 3.64 0.02 -6.46
C PHE A 120 4.51 1.27 -6.53
N LEU A 121 4.37 2.15 -5.54
CA LEU A 121 5.13 3.39 -5.43
C LEU A 121 6.14 3.27 -4.30
N LYS A 122 7.39 3.59 -4.59
CA LYS A 122 8.47 3.62 -3.61
C LYS A 122 9.07 5.01 -3.57
N PHE A 123 9.08 5.62 -2.39
CA PHE A 123 9.76 6.88 -2.14
C PHE A 123 11.20 6.59 -1.70
N ASP A 124 12.18 7.19 -2.36
CA ASP A 124 13.58 7.10 -1.96
C ASP A 124 14.04 8.43 -1.36
N ILE A 125 14.15 8.46 -0.03
CA ILE A 125 14.56 9.63 0.77
C ILE A 125 16.00 10.06 0.42
N LYS A 126 16.88 9.13 0.01
CA LYS A 126 18.29 9.46 -0.28
C LYS A 126 18.44 10.23 -1.59
N THR A 127 17.58 9.95 -2.56
CA THR A 127 17.60 10.57 -3.88
C THR A 127 16.50 11.61 -4.06
N SER A 128 15.58 11.75 -3.09
CA SER A 128 14.37 12.58 -3.21
C SER A 128 13.58 12.25 -4.48
N CYS A 129 13.47 10.95 -4.79
CA CYS A 129 12.79 10.45 -5.97
C CYS A 129 11.58 9.61 -5.59
N LEU A 130 10.48 9.81 -6.31
CA LEU A 130 9.32 8.94 -6.29
C LEU A 130 9.47 7.93 -7.44
N ILE A 131 9.57 6.65 -7.11
CA ILE A 131 9.80 5.57 -8.09
C ILE A 131 8.48 4.83 -8.28
N LEU A 132 7.89 4.98 -9.48
CA LEU A 132 6.80 4.12 -9.91
C LEU A 132 7.40 2.79 -10.33
N ASN A 133 7.00 1.72 -9.66
CA ASN A 133 7.39 0.38 -10.02
C ASN A 133 6.17 -0.39 -10.54
N TYR A 134 6.38 -1.18 -11.58
CA TYR A 134 5.39 -2.15 -12.03
C TYR A 134 6.00 -3.54 -12.08
N LYS A 135 5.29 -4.50 -11.51
CA LYS A 135 5.68 -5.92 -11.50
C LYS A 135 4.86 -6.67 -12.54
N LEU A 136 5.56 -7.24 -13.52
CA LEU A 136 4.99 -8.11 -14.54
C LEU A 136 5.72 -9.46 -14.50
N ASN A 137 5.01 -10.53 -14.19
CA ASN A 137 5.53 -11.91 -14.23
C ASN A 137 6.90 -12.11 -13.53
N LYS A 138 7.01 -11.62 -12.29
CA LYS A 138 8.23 -11.62 -11.43
C LYS A 138 9.33 -10.62 -11.83
N THR A 139 9.25 -9.99 -12.98
CA THR A 139 10.14 -8.89 -13.37
C THR A 139 9.60 -7.58 -12.80
N VAL A 140 10.48 -6.78 -12.18
CA VAL A 140 10.17 -5.45 -11.66
C VAL A 140 10.77 -4.42 -12.59
N TYR A 141 9.95 -3.49 -13.05
CA TYR A 141 10.37 -2.34 -13.82
C TYR A 141 10.15 -1.09 -12.98
N SER A 142 11.08 -0.14 -13.08
CA SER A 142 11.13 1.03 -12.22
C SER A 142 11.30 2.28 -13.08
N THR A 143 10.44 3.28 -12.86
CA THR A 143 10.55 4.61 -13.48
C THR A 143 10.68 5.64 -12.36
N PRO A 144 11.85 6.27 -12.20
CA PRO A 144 12.07 7.30 -11.18
C PRO A 144 11.53 8.66 -11.64
N PHE A 145 10.92 9.39 -10.72
CA PHE A 145 10.50 10.77 -10.86
C PHE A 145 11.21 11.61 -9.80
N GLU A 146 12.04 12.58 -10.22
CA GLU A 146 12.71 13.50 -9.30
C GLU A 146 11.71 14.47 -8.69
N LEU A 147 11.60 14.49 -7.36
CA LEU A 147 10.70 15.40 -6.63
C LEU A 147 11.33 16.78 -6.38
N MET A 148 12.63 16.96 -6.69
CA MET A 148 13.36 18.21 -6.48
C MET A 148 12.76 19.43 -7.21
N LYS A 149 11.83 19.23 -8.16
CA LYS A 149 11.09 20.31 -8.82
C LYS A 149 9.76 20.69 -8.17
N LEU A 150 9.28 19.96 -7.15
CA LEU A 150 7.97 20.20 -6.51
C LEU A 150 8.06 21.03 -5.23
N TYR A 151 9.26 21.19 -4.65
CA TYR A 151 9.51 22.10 -3.54
C TYR A 151 10.33 23.27 -4.04
N ASN A 152 9.65 24.24 -4.65
CA ASN A 152 10.23 25.58 -4.76
C ASN A 152 10.24 26.17 -3.34
N GLU A 153 11.37 26.69 -2.88
CA GLU A 153 11.61 27.15 -1.50
C GLU A 153 10.75 28.35 -1.06
N GLN A 154 9.65 28.66 -1.75
CA GLN A 154 8.79 29.82 -1.51
C GLN A 154 7.43 29.51 -0.86
N GLY A 155 7.15 28.25 -0.50
CA GLY A 155 5.95 27.88 0.28
C GLY A 155 4.76 27.45 -0.55
#